data_AF-A0A960X5C4-F1
#
_entry.id   AF-A0A960X5C4-F1
#
_cell.length_a   1.000
_cell.length_b   1.000
_cell.length_c   1.000
_cell.angle_alpha   90.00
_cell.angle_beta   90.00
_cell.angle_gamma   90.00
#
_symmetry.space_group_name_H-M   'P 1'
#
loop_
_entity.id
_entity.type
_entity.pdbx_description
1 polymer ?
#
loop_
_entity_poly.entity_id
_entity_poly.type
_entity_poly.pdbx_seq_one_letter_code
_entity_poly.pdbx_strand_id
1 'polypeptide(L)'
;MSVKTISESAPAKRQCIAPTLSESHPTTSSERPISLTETLPFPEVIDSICSYPLPKKGIYIGFSFLMDLNVLARRPVEKAYLCSNNLRETTLYLWIQQMIVNTPSRQDFLIALEDELASKETYYLEVGYSVREAIDLLTAPQYSWLHTDEAYAAVRSLYQKGGIIHSPLNLKDQETIENLAQAAHANGQVFDVISLHRAETLTESEYKTLTQLFTPDTILATPSPYGLDVTQPKAPIPQTRSELFHALNRRSFRYNPSDFHGHPFLLTTEDGHPGIFRQIDRMPQSSEGGLYLGFAFEFNYHILARRNIKKAYICDIAPSMTALYTWVQTAVTNTLSRETFMAQFQEELFVNKDIYFPDLDLAGDNELSAYLKDVFNHYATFEFSWLKDDASYRCVRDLYRNGKIVHMRLNLAQDTDRIRTLATEGTFDVVYISNITEWVRFKDHDHYGQMVEHLESLVSENTILVDSKRAKPFIGRAVSRLTVGNLPDFTFDRLDEIPLLDKYRRSQARRAGRYRGRVGRQLHLLRN
;
A
#
# COMPACT_ATOMS: atom_id res chain seq x y z
N MET A 1 28.17 41.12 54.01
CA MET A 1 28.02 41.20 52.53
C MET A 1 29.21 40.48 51.92
N SER A 2 29.00 39.23 51.49
CA SER A 2 30.06 38.36 50.95
C SER A 2 29.56 37.80 49.62
N VAL A 3 30.27 38.13 48.55
CA VAL A 3 29.99 37.68 47.18
C VAL A 3 30.42 36.22 47.07
N LYS A 4 29.47 35.32 46.75
CA LYS A 4 29.75 33.94 46.36
C LYS A 4 29.80 33.87 44.83
N THR A 5 30.99 33.60 44.31
CA THR A 5 31.23 33.25 42.91
C THR A 5 30.71 31.84 42.65
N ILE A 6 29.77 31.69 41.71
CA ILE A 6 29.32 30.39 41.19
C ILE A 6 30.20 30.08 39.99
N SER A 7 30.92 28.95 40.03
CA SER A 7 31.72 28.46 38.91
C SER A 7 30.82 27.82 37.86
N GLU A 8 30.94 28.27 36.62
CA GLU A 8 30.32 27.65 35.45
C GLU A 8 30.97 26.28 35.19
N SER A 9 30.16 25.21 35.25
CA SER A 9 30.55 23.88 34.80
C SER A 9 30.42 23.80 33.28
N ALA A 10 31.52 23.50 32.59
CA ALA A 10 31.57 23.29 31.15
C ALA A 10 30.66 22.11 30.70
N PRO A 11 30.06 22.17 29.49
CA PRO A 11 29.24 21.09 28.97
C PRO A 11 30.10 19.88 28.61
N ALA A 12 29.63 18.69 29.00
CA ALA A 12 30.28 17.42 28.73
C ALA A 12 30.48 17.21 27.21
N LYS A 13 31.75 17.08 26.79
CA LYS A 13 32.11 16.62 25.45
C LYS A 13 31.57 15.20 25.27
N ARG A 14 30.58 15.02 24.38
CA ARG A 14 30.22 13.71 23.84
C ARG A 14 31.42 13.19 23.05
N GLN A 15 32.09 12.15 23.56
CA GLN A 15 33.03 11.35 22.78
C GLN A 15 32.24 10.58 21.73
N CYS A 16 32.42 10.92 20.45
CA CYS A 16 32.11 10.00 19.36
C CYS A 16 33.02 8.78 19.51
N ILE A 17 32.43 7.63 19.79
CA ILE A 17 33.11 6.34 19.71
C ILE A 17 33.28 6.06 18.22
N ALA A 18 34.48 6.30 17.69
CA ALA A 18 34.86 5.78 16.38
C ALA A 18 34.87 4.24 16.48
N PRO A 19 34.29 3.51 15.51
CA PRO A 19 34.42 2.06 15.49
C PRO A 19 35.90 1.71 15.40
N THR A 20 36.37 0.89 16.34
CA THR A 20 37.74 0.40 16.40
C THR A 20 37.99 -0.44 15.15
N LEU A 21 38.60 0.16 14.13
CA LEU A 21 39.19 -0.56 13.02
C LEU A 21 40.38 -1.34 13.57
N SER A 22 40.25 -2.66 13.58
CA SER A 22 41.35 -3.60 13.78
C SER A 22 42.49 -3.25 12.82
N GLU A 23 43.62 -2.77 13.36
CA GLU A 23 44.88 -2.66 12.64
C GLU A 23 45.41 -4.06 12.31
N SER A 24 44.84 -4.67 11.28
CA SER A 24 45.47 -5.75 10.53
C SER A 24 45.63 -5.24 9.11
N HIS A 25 46.82 -4.76 8.76
CA HIS A 25 47.17 -4.51 7.36
C HIS A 25 47.00 -5.82 6.57
N PRO A 26 46.09 -5.88 5.57
CA PRO A 26 46.01 -7.03 4.70
C PRO A 26 47.08 -6.88 3.62
N THR A 27 48.21 -7.54 3.82
CA THR A 27 49.14 -7.85 2.73
C THR A 27 48.59 -9.06 1.97
N THR A 28 47.66 -8.81 1.05
CA THR A 28 47.49 -9.45 -0.28
C THR A 28 46.17 -8.94 -0.88
N SER A 29 46.24 -8.49 -2.13
CA SER A 29 45.18 -7.85 -2.89
C SER A 29 43.92 -8.72 -3.00
N SER A 30 42.84 -8.35 -2.31
CA SER A 30 41.51 -8.82 -2.68
C SER A 30 40.94 -7.89 -3.76
N GLU A 31 40.73 -8.41 -4.96
CA GLU A 31 40.10 -7.72 -6.11
C GLU A 31 38.61 -7.38 -5.89
N ARG A 32 38.12 -7.36 -4.65
CA ARG A 32 36.69 -7.22 -4.34
C ARG A 32 36.39 -5.81 -3.83
N PRO A 33 35.28 -5.19 -4.28
CA PRO A 33 34.86 -3.88 -3.80
C PRO A 33 34.46 -3.92 -2.32
N ILE A 34 34.46 -2.76 -1.69
CA ILE A 34 33.94 -2.55 -0.33
C ILE A 34 32.42 -2.66 -0.39
N SER A 35 31.87 -3.74 0.14
CA SER A 35 30.42 -3.98 0.13
C SER A 35 29.75 -3.43 1.39
N LEU A 36 28.84 -2.48 1.21
CA LEU A 36 27.93 -1.99 2.25
C LEU A 36 26.57 -2.65 2.03
N THR A 37 26.33 -3.76 2.73
CA THR A 37 25.17 -4.65 2.51
C THR A 37 23.91 -4.26 3.30
N GLU A 38 22.82 -4.95 2.96
CA GLU A 38 21.39 -4.76 3.26
C GLU A 38 20.96 -4.68 4.74
N THR A 39 21.88 -4.71 5.70
CA THR A 39 21.53 -4.67 7.14
C THR A 39 21.53 -3.26 7.73
N LEU A 40 22.17 -2.29 7.07
CA LEU A 40 22.24 -0.93 7.57
C LEU A 40 21.00 -0.11 7.16
N PRO A 41 20.38 0.64 8.10
CA PRO A 41 19.41 1.68 7.78
C PRO A 41 19.96 2.67 6.74
N PHE A 42 19.07 3.27 5.96
CA PHE A 42 19.42 4.18 4.87
C PHE A 42 20.31 5.35 5.30
N PRO A 43 20.04 6.03 6.44
CA PRO A 43 20.98 6.97 7.07
C PRO A 43 22.42 6.45 7.22
N GLU A 44 22.56 5.25 7.75
CA GLU A 44 23.85 4.67 8.12
C GLU A 44 24.63 4.26 6.87
N VAL A 45 23.93 3.85 5.80
CA VAL A 45 24.56 3.61 4.49
C VAL A 45 25.14 4.91 3.93
N ILE A 46 24.39 6.02 3.98
CA ILE A 46 24.87 7.33 3.50
C ILE A 46 26.07 7.79 4.32
N ASP A 47 25.98 7.73 5.65
CA ASP A 47 27.07 8.13 6.55
C ASP A 47 28.31 7.24 6.33
N SER A 48 28.12 5.93 6.13
CA SER A 48 29.20 5.01 5.80
C SER A 48 29.87 5.39 4.48
N ILE A 49 29.11 5.56 3.38
CA ILE A 49 29.64 6.01 2.09
C ILE A 49 30.42 7.32 2.22
N CYS A 50 29.91 8.28 3.00
CA CYS A 50 30.55 9.59 3.17
C CYS A 50 31.79 9.54 4.08
N SER A 51 31.94 8.50 4.90
CA SER A 51 33.11 8.32 5.79
C SER A 51 34.36 7.79 5.08
N TYR A 52 34.20 7.14 3.93
CA TYR A 52 35.33 6.61 3.17
C TYR A 52 36.14 7.73 2.49
N PRO A 53 37.47 7.59 2.40
CA PRO A 53 38.32 8.56 1.69
C PRO A 53 37.84 8.82 0.26
N LEU A 54 37.96 10.07 -0.18
CA LEU A 54 37.59 10.48 -1.53
C LEU A 54 38.74 10.20 -2.51
N PRO A 55 38.50 9.48 -3.62
CA PRO A 55 39.46 9.44 -4.70
C PRO A 55 39.55 10.81 -5.39
N LYS A 56 40.73 11.19 -5.89
CA LYS A 56 40.97 12.49 -6.55
C LYS A 56 40.05 12.76 -7.76
N LYS A 57 39.58 11.70 -8.43
CA LYS A 57 38.73 11.73 -9.63
C LYS A 57 37.65 10.64 -9.57
N GLY A 58 36.85 10.68 -8.51
CA GLY A 58 35.78 9.71 -8.27
C GLY A 58 34.56 9.91 -9.17
N ILE A 59 34.07 8.81 -9.73
CA ILE A 59 32.77 8.71 -10.41
C ILE A 59 31.77 8.03 -9.47
N TYR A 60 30.59 8.64 -9.33
CA TYR A 60 29.43 8.04 -8.67
C TYR A 60 28.49 7.43 -9.72
N ILE A 61 27.98 6.22 -9.46
CA ILE A 61 26.89 5.61 -10.24
C ILE A 61 25.78 5.24 -9.27
N GLY A 62 24.56 5.72 -9.53
CA GLY A 62 23.41 5.47 -8.68
C GLY A 62 22.18 5.01 -9.47
N PHE A 63 21.37 4.16 -8.85
CA PHE A 63 20.11 3.64 -9.40
C PHE A 63 18.91 4.00 -8.51
N SER A 64 19.04 5.00 -7.64
CA SER A 64 18.00 5.45 -6.71
C SER A 64 18.06 6.96 -6.53
N PHE A 65 17.31 7.68 -7.34
CA PHE A 65 17.38 9.13 -7.43
C PHE A 65 17.45 9.86 -6.08
N LEU A 66 16.59 9.52 -5.13
CA LEU A 66 16.58 10.19 -3.82
C LEU A 66 17.82 9.87 -2.98
N MET A 67 18.25 8.62 -2.97
CA MET A 67 19.47 8.24 -2.28
C MET A 67 20.68 8.91 -2.88
N ASP A 68 20.74 8.87 -4.20
CA ASP A 68 21.91 9.30 -4.94
C ASP A 68 22.12 10.79 -4.70
N LEU A 69 21.05 11.60 -4.75
CA LEU A 69 21.14 13.02 -4.41
C LEU A 69 21.54 13.28 -2.94
N ASN A 70 21.09 12.44 -1.99
CA ASN A 70 21.52 12.56 -0.59
C ASN A 70 23.01 12.29 -0.40
N VAL A 71 23.55 11.29 -1.11
CA VAL A 71 25.00 11.02 -1.10
C VAL A 71 25.73 12.17 -1.77
N LEU A 72 25.28 12.63 -2.94
CA LEU A 72 25.92 13.70 -3.70
C LEU A 72 25.89 15.07 -3.00
N ALA A 73 24.91 15.30 -2.12
CA ALA A 73 24.88 16.50 -1.28
C ALA A 73 26.01 16.54 -0.24
N ARG A 74 26.61 15.40 0.09
CA ARG A 74 27.58 15.23 1.19
C ARG A 74 28.94 14.73 0.72
N ARG A 75 28.98 14.00 -0.40
CA ARG A 75 30.18 13.42 -0.98
C ARG A 75 30.52 14.19 -2.27
N PRO A 76 31.57 15.03 -2.26
CA PRO A 76 31.97 15.79 -3.44
C PRO A 76 32.56 14.83 -4.47
N VAL A 77 31.87 14.66 -5.59
CA VAL A 77 32.33 13.84 -6.72
C VAL A 77 32.59 14.73 -7.93
N GLU A 78 33.48 14.29 -8.81
CA GLU A 78 33.74 15.00 -10.07
C GLU A 78 32.58 14.80 -11.04
N LYS A 79 32.04 13.58 -11.06
CA LYS A 79 30.99 13.17 -12.00
C LYS A 79 30.08 12.13 -11.39
N ALA A 80 28.80 12.20 -11.71
CA ALA A 80 27.78 11.27 -11.24
C ALA A 80 26.87 10.83 -12.40
N TYR A 81 26.56 9.54 -12.45
CA TYR A 81 25.61 8.95 -13.37
C TYR A 81 24.40 8.45 -12.59
N LEU A 82 23.25 9.10 -12.77
CA LEU A 82 21.98 8.71 -12.16
C LEU A 82 21.18 7.92 -13.19
N CYS A 83 21.11 6.62 -12.97
CA CYS A 83 20.74 5.62 -13.95
C CYS A 83 19.32 5.10 -13.69
N SER A 84 18.54 4.95 -14.76
CA SER A 84 17.29 4.19 -14.74
C SER A 84 17.06 3.54 -16.10
N ASN A 85 16.60 2.29 -16.11
CA ASN A 85 16.17 1.63 -17.35
C ASN A 85 14.74 2.05 -17.77
N ASN A 86 14.08 2.88 -16.96
CA ASN A 86 12.73 3.37 -17.21
C ASN A 86 12.81 4.79 -17.80
N LEU A 87 12.54 4.91 -19.09
CA LEU A 87 12.57 6.20 -19.80
C LEU A 87 11.69 7.29 -19.14
N ARG A 88 10.59 6.89 -18.48
CA ARG A 88 9.72 7.84 -17.77
C ARG A 88 10.40 8.41 -16.53
N GLU A 89 11.12 7.57 -15.79
CA GLU A 89 11.91 8.03 -14.63
C GLU A 89 13.04 8.93 -15.07
N THR A 90 13.78 8.57 -16.13
CA THR A 90 14.83 9.44 -16.68
C THR A 90 14.27 10.79 -17.13
N THR A 91 13.09 10.81 -17.75
CA THR A 91 12.39 12.05 -18.12
C THR A 91 12.02 12.88 -16.88
N LEU A 92 11.52 12.23 -15.83
CA LEU A 92 11.22 12.89 -14.55
C LEU A 92 12.49 13.49 -13.94
N TYR A 93 13.61 12.77 -13.95
CA TYR A 93 14.87 13.26 -13.39
C TYR A 93 15.41 14.48 -14.14
N LEU A 94 15.33 14.48 -15.47
CA LEU A 94 15.70 15.65 -16.29
C LEU A 94 14.83 16.87 -15.98
N TRP A 95 13.54 16.66 -15.74
CA TRP A 95 12.64 17.73 -15.33
C TRP A 95 13.00 18.27 -13.93
N ILE A 96 13.25 17.40 -12.95
CA ILE A 96 13.71 17.81 -11.61
C ILE A 96 15.05 18.56 -11.69
N GLN A 97 15.98 18.11 -12.53
CA GLN A 97 17.24 18.80 -12.80
C GLN A 97 16.99 20.25 -13.25
N GLN A 98 16.09 20.47 -14.21
CA GLN A 98 15.78 21.82 -14.70
C GLN A 98 15.25 22.71 -13.57
N MET A 99 14.36 22.17 -12.72
CA MET A 99 13.87 22.90 -11.55
C MET A 99 14.99 23.28 -10.59
N ILE A 100 15.86 22.34 -10.22
CA ILE A 100 17.00 22.57 -9.31
C ILE A 100 17.91 23.67 -9.89
N VAL A 101 18.21 23.65 -11.18
CA VAL A 101 19.06 24.67 -11.82
C VAL A 101 18.41 26.05 -11.81
N ASN A 102 17.10 26.10 -12.09
CA ASN A 102 16.35 27.35 -12.25
C ASN A 102 15.92 27.99 -10.93
N THR A 103 15.95 27.26 -9.82
CA THR A 103 15.59 27.77 -8.50
C THR A 103 16.86 28.11 -7.72
N PRO A 104 17.05 29.36 -7.26
CA PRO A 104 18.31 29.78 -6.64
C PRO A 104 18.43 29.32 -5.19
N SER A 105 17.31 29.04 -4.53
CA SER A 105 17.25 28.56 -3.15
C SER A 105 16.43 27.27 -3.02
N ARG A 106 16.66 26.56 -1.92
CA ARG A 106 15.88 25.38 -1.54
C ARG A 106 14.39 25.70 -1.39
N GLN A 107 14.07 26.88 -0.83
CA GLN A 107 12.69 27.29 -0.64
C GLN A 107 11.99 27.54 -1.99
N ASP A 108 12.66 28.20 -2.94
CA ASP A 108 12.13 28.41 -4.29
C ASP A 108 11.93 27.08 -5.03
N PHE A 109 12.83 26.12 -4.82
CA PHE A 109 12.67 24.76 -5.34
C PHE A 109 11.43 24.07 -4.77
N LEU A 110 11.23 24.12 -3.45
CA LEU A 110 10.08 23.50 -2.81
C LEU A 110 8.76 24.12 -3.26
N ILE A 111 8.70 25.44 -3.43
CA ILE A 111 7.53 26.14 -3.98
C ILE A 111 7.27 25.68 -5.41
N ALA A 112 8.27 25.72 -6.28
CA ALA A 112 8.13 25.28 -7.66
C ALA A 112 7.74 23.81 -7.76
N LEU A 113 8.27 22.96 -6.88
CA LEU A 113 7.94 21.54 -6.79
C LEU A 113 6.50 21.36 -6.34
N GLU A 114 6.03 22.08 -5.32
CA GLU A 114 4.65 22.03 -4.86
C GLU A 114 3.67 22.47 -5.94
N ASP A 115 3.95 23.59 -6.60
CA ASP A 115 3.13 24.11 -7.71
C ASP A 115 3.03 23.10 -8.85
N GLU A 116 4.15 22.47 -9.23
CA GLU A 116 4.11 21.48 -10.30
C GLU A 116 3.42 20.18 -9.86
N LEU A 117 3.74 19.67 -8.67
CA LEU A 117 3.09 18.47 -8.15
C LEU A 117 1.57 18.68 -8.03
N ALA A 118 1.12 19.89 -7.65
CA ALA A 118 -0.29 20.28 -7.65
C ALA A 118 -0.87 20.32 -9.08
N SER A 119 -0.13 20.87 -10.06
CA SER A 119 -0.55 20.85 -11.47
C SER A 119 -0.63 19.43 -12.07
N LYS A 120 0.12 18.49 -11.48
CA LYS A 120 0.22 17.08 -11.89
C LYS A 120 -0.38 16.12 -10.86
N GLU A 121 -1.28 16.60 -9.99
CA GLU A 121 -1.82 15.85 -8.84
C GLU A 121 -2.40 14.48 -9.24
N THR A 122 -2.88 14.35 -10.49
CA THR A 122 -3.36 13.09 -11.07
C THR A 122 -2.32 11.97 -11.13
N TYR A 123 -1.02 12.26 -11.28
CA TYR A 123 0.04 11.26 -11.35
C TYR A 123 0.40 10.70 -9.96
N TYR A 124 0.39 11.54 -8.93
CA TYR A 124 0.79 11.16 -7.57
C TYR A 124 -0.35 10.50 -6.78
N LEU A 125 -1.59 10.84 -7.09
CA LEU A 125 -2.77 10.11 -6.61
C LEU A 125 -2.80 8.64 -7.10
N GLU A 126 -2.26 8.34 -8.28
CA GLU A 126 -2.15 6.95 -8.79
C GLU A 126 -1.15 6.10 -7.99
N VAL A 127 -0.15 6.71 -7.34
CA VAL A 127 0.83 6.04 -6.47
C VAL A 127 0.51 6.17 -4.97
N GLY A 128 -0.63 6.78 -4.62
CA GLY A 128 -1.17 6.77 -3.26
C GLY A 128 -0.57 7.78 -2.28
N TYR A 129 0.05 8.86 -2.77
CA TYR A 129 0.53 9.97 -1.94
C TYR A 129 -0.18 11.28 -2.31
N SER A 130 -0.54 12.08 -1.30
CA SER A 130 -0.84 13.50 -1.54
C SER A 130 0.45 14.26 -1.91
N VAL A 131 0.30 15.38 -2.62
CA VAL A 131 1.42 16.28 -2.95
C VAL A 131 2.19 16.67 -1.69
N ARG A 132 1.46 16.98 -0.61
CA ARG A 132 2.03 17.36 0.68
C ARG A 132 2.83 16.21 1.31
N GLU A 133 2.30 14.99 1.33
CA GLU A 133 3.03 13.83 1.83
C GLU A 133 4.28 13.52 1.02
N ALA A 134 4.23 13.70 -0.31
CA ALA A 134 5.40 13.53 -1.15
C ALA A 134 6.50 14.56 -0.82
N ILE A 135 6.14 15.83 -0.63
CA ILE A 135 7.08 16.89 -0.22
C ILE A 135 7.59 16.65 1.20
N ASP A 136 6.72 16.27 2.13
CA ASP A 136 7.11 15.99 3.51
C ASP A 136 8.07 14.78 3.53
N LEU A 137 7.86 13.74 2.72
CA LEU A 137 8.82 12.63 2.59
C LEU A 137 10.18 13.06 2.01
N LEU A 138 10.16 14.00 1.06
CA LEU A 138 11.38 14.57 0.48
C LEU A 138 12.14 15.48 1.45
N THR A 139 11.48 16.06 2.44
CA THR A 139 12.07 17.05 3.36
C THR A 139 12.28 16.54 4.79
N ALA A 140 11.57 15.49 5.19
CA ALA A 140 11.58 14.93 6.55
C ALA A 140 12.90 14.27 6.98
N PRO A 141 13.67 13.57 6.12
CA PRO A 141 14.91 12.96 6.57
C PRO A 141 15.97 14.04 6.86
N GLN A 142 16.63 13.96 8.02
CA GLN A 142 17.83 14.76 8.34
C GLN A 142 18.99 14.54 7.34
N TYR A 143 18.85 13.52 6.49
CA TYR A 143 19.79 13.13 5.43
C TYR A 143 19.34 13.58 4.05
N SER A 144 18.19 14.24 3.93
CA SER A 144 17.71 14.72 2.65
C SER A 144 18.61 15.82 2.10
N TRP A 145 18.89 15.79 0.80
CA TRP A 145 19.49 16.90 0.08
C TRP A 145 18.62 18.17 0.11
N LEU A 146 17.35 18.04 0.51
CA LEU A 146 16.41 19.13 0.77
C LEU A 146 16.28 19.48 2.26
N HIS A 147 17.12 18.93 3.13
CA HIS A 147 17.06 19.22 4.56
C HIS A 147 17.64 20.60 4.90
N THR A 148 18.77 20.98 4.29
CA THR A 148 19.44 22.27 4.51
C THR A 148 19.75 22.98 3.19
N ASP A 149 19.95 24.30 3.24
CA ASP A 149 20.26 25.10 2.06
C ASP A 149 21.64 24.76 1.49
N GLU A 150 22.60 24.35 2.34
CA GLU A 150 23.94 23.92 1.93
C GLU A 150 23.90 22.61 1.14
N ALA A 151 23.13 21.63 1.60
CA ALA A 151 22.96 20.34 0.92
C ALA A 151 22.32 20.53 -0.46
N TYR A 152 21.28 21.37 -0.52
CA TYR A 152 20.63 21.75 -1.77
C TYR A 152 21.61 22.48 -2.71
N ALA A 153 22.36 23.46 -2.20
CA ALA A 153 23.33 24.22 -2.97
C ALA A 153 24.45 23.33 -3.54
N ALA A 154 24.88 22.30 -2.81
CA ALA A 154 25.86 21.32 -3.28
C ALA A 154 25.34 20.54 -4.50
N VAL A 155 24.13 19.96 -4.40
CA VAL A 155 23.48 19.25 -5.52
C VAL A 155 23.25 20.18 -6.71
N ARG A 156 22.75 21.40 -6.46
CA ARG A 156 22.54 22.40 -7.50
C ARG A 156 23.83 22.78 -8.21
N SER A 157 24.92 23.01 -7.48
CA SER A 157 26.24 23.31 -8.06
C SER A 157 26.73 22.17 -8.95
N LEU A 158 26.51 20.90 -8.56
CA LEU A 158 26.85 19.75 -9.41
C LEU A 158 26.04 19.76 -10.71
N TYR A 159 24.73 19.99 -10.67
CA TYR A 159 23.92 20.10 -11.88
C TYR A 159 24.34 21.27 -12.78
N GLN A 160 24.61 22.44 -12.22
CA GLN A 160 25.02 23.62 -12.98
C GLN A 160 26.36 23.44 -13.70
N LYS A 161 27.27 22.66 -13.11
CA LYS A 161 28.57 22.32 -13.70
C LYS A 161 28.48 21.15 -14.69
N GLY A 162 27.30 20.56 -14.88
CA GLY A 162 27.14 19.33 -15.68
C GLY A 162 27.78 18.10 -15.02
N GLY A 163 27.98 18.14 -13.70
CA GLY A 163 28.57 17.05 -12.93
C GLY A 163 27.62 15.87 -12.71
N ILE A 164 26.31 16.03 -12.90
CA ILE A 164 25.31 14.96 -12.83
C ILE A 164 24.75 14.69 -14.23
N ILE A 165 24.80 13.43 -14.66
CA ILE A 165 24.27 12.95 -15.93
C ILE A 165 23.16 11.93 -15.66
N HIS A 166 21.97 12.18 -16.20
CA HIS A 166 20.89 11.20 -16.22
C HIS A 166 21.04 10.28 -17.41
N SER A 167 21.21 8.97 -17.16
CA SER A 167 21.46 7.99 -18.21
C SER A 167 20.36 6.94 -18.22
N PRO A 168 19.79 6.58 -19.40
CA PRO A 168 18.91 5.43 -19.54
C PRO A 168 19.72 4.11 -19.51
N LEU A 169 20.60 3.95 -18.52
CA LEU A 169 21.52 2.81 -18.42
C LEU A 169 20.75 1.57 -17.97
N ASN A 170 20.87 0.50 -18.76
CA ASN A 170 20.38 -0.82 -18.40
C ASN A 170 21.59 -1.69 -18.02
N LEU A 171 21.61 -2.26 -16.82
CA LEU A 171 22.68 -3.15 -16.38
C LEU A 171 22.82 -4.43 -17.23
N LYS A 172 21.78 -4.75 -18.02
CA LYS A 172 21.81 -5.84 -19.02
C LYS A 172 22.55 -5.47 -20.31
N ASP A 173 22.82 -4.19 -20.54
CA ASP A 173 23.51 -3.70 -21.72
C ASP A 173 25.02 -3.63 -21.45
N GLN A 174 25.69 -4.74 -21.74
CA GLN A 174 27.13 -4.91 -21.52
C GLN A 174 27.96 -3.87 -22.30
N GLU A 175 27.58 -3.57 -23.54
CA GLU A 175 28.31 -2.62 -24.39
C GLU A 175 28.34 -1.22 -23.74
N THR A 176 27.19 -0.77 -23.22
CA THR A 176 27.12 0.55 -22.56
C THR A 176 27.97 0.61 -21.28
N ILE A 177 28.01 -0.48 -20.50
CA ILE A 177 28.84 -0.56 -19.28
C ILE A 177 30.34 -0.57 -19.64
N GLU A 178 30.74 -1.32 -20.66
CA GLU A 178 32.12 -1.36 -21.14
C GLU A 178 32.57 -0.01 -21.67
N ASN A 179 31.73 0.67 -22.46
CA ASN A 179 32.00 2.01 -22.95
C ASN A 179 32.15 3.03 -21.80
N LEU A 180 31.33 2.91 -20.75
CA LEU A 180 31.45 3.75 -19.56
C LEU A 180 32.77 3.49 -18.82
N ALA A 181 33.16 2.23 -18.66
CA ALA A 181 34.42 1.83 -18.02
C ALA A 181 35.63 2.36 -18.79
N GLN A 182 35.63 2.19 -20.12
CA GLN A 182 36.70 2.68 -21.00
C GLN A 182 36.80 4.20 -20.96
N ALA A 183 35.66 4.91 -20.99
CA ALA A 183 35.63 6.36 -20.89
C ALA A 183 36.17 6.86 -19.54
N ALA A 184 35.81 6.22 -18.43
CA ALA A 184 36.34 6.55 -17.12
C ALA A 184 37.86 6.36 -17.07
N HIS A 185 38.35 5.20 -17.55
CA HIS A 185 39.77 4.88 -17.59
C HIS A 185 40.58 5.87 -18.44
N ALA A 186 40.09 6.20 -19.65
CA ALA A 186 40.73 7.16 -20.55
C ALA A 186 40.87 8.57 -19.94
N ASN A 187 39.98 8.94 -19.01
CA ASN A 187 40.03 10.23 -18.31
C ASN A 187 40.81 10.18 -16.98
N GLY A 188 41.40 9.03 -16.64
CA GLY A 188 42.07 8.79 -15.37
C GLY A 188 41.13 8.89 -14.17
N GLN A 189 39.86 8.53 -14.37
CA GLN A 189 38.82 8.52 -13.34
C GLN A 189 38.67 7.11 -12.78
N VAL A 190 38.18 7.01 -11.54
CA VAL A 190 37.91 5.74 -10.86
C VAL A 190 36.46 5.71 -10.38
N PHE A 191 35.83 4.54 -10.41
CA PHE A 191 34.49 4.37 -9.86
C PHE A 191 34.57 4.35 -8.34
N ASP A 192 34.08 5.41 -7.73
CA ASP A 192 34.12 5.65 -6.29
C ASP A 192 32.98 4.90 -5.58
N VAL A 193 31.74 5.13 -6.03
CA VAL A 193 30.55 4.50 -5.45
C VAL A 193 29.66 3.97 -6.55
N ILE A 194 29.18 2.74 -6.39
CA ILE A 194 28.11 2.14 -7.18
C ILE A 194 26.96 1.81 -6.23
N SER A 195 25.85 2.54 -6.36
CA SER A 195 24.70 2.45 -5.46
C SER A 195 23.50 1.79 -6.15
N LEU A 196 23.10 0.62 -5.66
CA LEU A 196 22.03 -0.19 -6.24
C LEU A 196 20.81 -0.18 -5.33
N HIS A 197 19.64 0.19 -5.85
CA HIS A 197 18.42 0.20 -5.04
C HIS A 197 17.97 -1.22 -4.60
N ARG A 198 18.34 -2.27 -5.34
CA ARG A 198 17.97 -3.68 -5.06
C ARG A 198 18.99 -4.67 -5.63
N ALA A 199 20.09 -4.91 -4.91
CA ALA A 199 21.11 -5.87 -5.35
C ALA A 199 20.59 -7.31 -5.40
N GLU A 200 19.62 -7.66 -4.56
CA GLU A 200 18.92 -8.96 -4.52
C GLU A 200 18.31 -9.38 -5.87
N THR A 201 18.10 -8.42 -6.79
CA THR A 201 17.47 -8.66 -8.09
C THR A 201 18.45 -8.79 -9.24
N LEU A 202 19.75 -8.62 -8.99
CA LEU A 202 20.76 -8.80 -10.04
C LEU A 202 20.96 -10.28 -10.34
N THR A 203 20.82 -10.62 -11.61
CA THR A 203 21.27 -11.91 -12.12
C THR A 203 22.80 -12.00 -12.04
N GLU A 204 23.33 -13.23 -12.00
CA GLU A 204 24.78 -13.47 -12.03
C GLU A 204 25.47 -12.79 -13.23
N SER A 205 24.78 -12.75 -14.38
CA SER A 205 25.27 -12.05 -15.57
C SER A 205 25.37 -10.53 -15.37
N GLU A 206 24.37 -9.90 -14.76
CA GLU A 206 24.40 -8.45 -14.49
C GLU A 206 25.45 -8.09 -13.44
N TYR A 207 25.62 -8.94 -12.41
CA TYR A 207 26.69 -8.77 -11.43
C TYR A 207 28.07 -8.89 -12.09
N LYS A 208 28.27 -9.88 -12.97
CA LYS A 208 29.51 -10.03 -13.74
C LYS A 208 29.79 -8.82 -14.63
N THR A 209 28.78 -8.27 -15.30
CA THR A 209 28.93 -7.03 -16.08
C THR A 209 29.33 -5.86 -15.18
N LEU A 210 28.71 -5.70 -14.00
CA LEU A 210 29.06 -4.66 -13.04
C LEU A 210 30.48 -4.79 -12.49
N THR A 211 31.00 -6.00 -12.33
CA THR A 211 32.37 -6.19 -11.81
C THR A 211 33.44 -5.60 -12.72
N GLN A 212 33.15 -5.34 -13.99
CA GLN A 212 34.05 -4.62 -14.89
C GLN A 212 34.28 -3.16 -14.47
N LEU A 213 33.37 -2.59 -13.67
CA LEU A 213 33.48 -1.24 -13.11
C LEU A 213 34.20 -1.22 -11.76
N PHE A 214 34.45 -2.38 -11.14
CA PHE A 214 35.00 -2.42 -9.79
C PHE A 214 36.51 -2.22 -9.79
N THR A 215 36.95 -1.37 -8.87
CA THR A 215 38.33 -1.30 -8.40
C THR A 215 38.37 -1.73 -6.92
N PRO A 216 39.53 -2.07 -6.36
CA PRO A 216 39.64 -2.43 -4.94
C PRO A 216 39.09 -1.35 -3.98
N ASP A 217 39.10 -0.09 -4.42
CA ASP A 217 38.63 1.05 -3.63
C ASP A 217 37.17 1.43 -3.92
N THR A 218 36.49 0.70 -4.82
CA THR A 218 35.09 0.98 -5.17
C THR A 218 34.16 0.54 -4.04
N ILE A 219 33.23 1.42 -3.65
CA ILE A 219 32.18 1.14 -2.68
C ILE A 219 30.94 0.64 -3.42
N LEU A 220 30.56 -0.60 -3.18
CA LEU A 220 29.28 -1.15 -3.62
C LEU A 220 28.26 -0.97 -2.50
N ALA A 221 27.28 -0.09 -2.70
CA ALA A 221 26.25 0.20 -1.71
C ALA A 221 24.90 -0.39 -2.13
N THR A 222 24.32 -1.24 -1.30
CA THR A 222 23.06 -1.94 -1.58
C THR A 222 22.12 -1.75 -0.38
N PRO A 223 21.46 -0.58 -0.27
CA PRO A 223 20.67 -0.26 0.89
C PRO A 223 19.46 -1.18 0.95
N SER A 224 19.08 -1.58 2.17
CA SER A 224 17.80 -2.24 2.37
C SER A 224 16.67 -1.38 1.80
N PRO A 225 15.72 -1.92 1.01
CA PRO A 225 14.52 -1.19 0.60
C PRO A 225 13.67 -0.75 1.80
N TYR A 226 13.98 -1.24 3.01
CA TYR A 226 13.32 -0.90 4.27
C TYR A 226 14.06 0.17 5.09
N GLY A 227 15.15 0.74 4.57
CA GLY A 227 16.07 1.61 5.31
C GLY A 227 15.59 3.04 5.61
N LEU A 228 14.47 3.52 5.05
CA LEU A 228 13.74 4.68 5.62
C LEU A 228 13.07 4.21 6.92
N ASP A 229 13.88 3.89 7.92
CA ASP A 229 13.47 3.27 9.16
C ASP A 229 12.80 4.33 10.05
N VAL A 230 11.47 4.22 10.18
CA VAL A 230 10.67 3.97 11.41
C VAL A 230 11.31 4.28 12.79
N THR A 231 12.29 5.17 12.84
CA THR A 231 13.02 5.62 14.04
C THR A 231 12.69 7.07 14.40
N GLN A 232 11.48 7.54 14.04
CA GLN A 232 10.74 8.26 15.07
C GLN A 232 10.76 7.38 16.33
N PRO A 233 11.03 7.94 17.52
CA PRO A 233 11.19 7.16 18.75
C PRO A 233 10.06 6.16 18.78
N LYS A 234 10.38 4.85 18.79
CA LYS A 234 9.43 3.72 18.64
C LYS A 234 8.04 4.27 18.85
N ALA A 235 7.27 4.52 17.77
CA ALA A 235 5.86 4.84 17.94
C ALA A 235 5.39 3.83 18.98
N PRO A 236 4.92 4.29 20.15
CA PRO A 236 4.75 3.43 21.31
C PRO A 236 4.01 2.19 20.80
N ILE A 237 4.52 0.98 21.12
CA ILE A 237 3.93 -0.33 20.72
C ILE A 237 2.46 -0.08 20.48
N PRO A 238 1.93 -0.15 19.23
CA PRO A 238 0.64 0.43 18.84
C PRO A 238 -0.34 0.33 20.00
N GLN A 239 -0.47 1.40 20.78
CA GLN A 239 -1.18 1.28 22.06
C GLN A 239 -2.67 1.13 21.81
N THR A 240 -3.07 1.42 20.58
CA THR A 240 -4.40 1.27 20.07
C THR A 240 -4.42 0.38 18.84
N ARG A 241 -5.48 -0.42 18.72
CA ARG A 241 -5.68 -1.35 17.61
C ARG A 241 -5.76 -0.67 16.23
N SER A 242 -6.05 0.64 16.20
CA SER A 242 -6.13 1.44 14.96
C SER A 242 -4.77 1.58 14.27
N GLU A 243 -3.69 1.73 15.04
CA GLU A 243 -2.33 1.95 14.51
C GLU A 243 -1.73 0.67 13.93
N LEU A 244 -1.98 -0.49 14.58
CA LEU A 244 -1.60 -1.80 14.06
C LEU A 244 -2.34 -2.13 12.75
N PHE A 245 -3.63 -1.77 12.67
CA PHE A 245 -4.45 -1.94 11.48
C PHE A 245 -4.03 -1.02 10.31
N HIS A 246 -3.52 0.19 10.59
CA HIS A 246 -2.98 1.09 9.56
C HIS A 246 -1.64 0.60 8.99
N ALA A 247 -0.74 0.06 9.83
CA ALA A 247 0.57 -0.43 9.38
C ALA A 247 0.47 -1.70 8.52
N LEU A 248 -0.40 -2.63 8.89
CA LEU A 248 -0.60 -3.90 8.17
C LEU A 248 -1.28 -3.69 6.81
N ASN A 249 -2.32 -2.84 6.76
CA ASN A 249 -3.02 -2.57 5.51
C ASN A 249 -2.18 -1.78 4.48
N ARG A 250 -1.16 -1.00 4.87
CA ARG A 250 -0.27 -0.36 3.89
C ARG A 250 0.45 -1.36 2.97
N ARG A 251 0.61 -2.62 3.40
CA ARG A 251 1.16 -3.71 2.56
C ARG A 251 0.12 -4.30 1.60
N SER A 252 -1.14 -4.42 2.03
CA SER A 252 -2.26 -4.90 1.20
C SER A 252 -2.69 -3.91 0.12
N PHE A 253 -2.34 -2.62 0.26
CA PHE A 253 -2.73 -1.53 -0.66
C PHE A 253 -1.89 -1.42 -1.96
N ARG A 254 -0.94 -2.33 -2.22
CA ARG A 254 -0.37 -2.45 -3.58
C ARG A 254 -1.36 -3.00 -4.60
N TYR A 255 -2.56 -3.37 -4.16
CA TYR A 255 -3.56 -4.06 -4.95
C TYR A 255 -4.77 -3.16 -5.25
N ASN A 256 -5.04 -2.93 -6.54
CA ASN A 256 -6.18 -2.15 -6.98
C ASN A 256 -7.45 -3.03 -6.87
N PRO A 257 -8.53 -2.59 -6.20
CA PRO A 257 -9.79 -3.35 -6.09
C PRO A 257 -10.40 -3.77 -7.43
N SER A 258 -10.02 -3.11 -8.55
CA SER A 258 -10.41 -3.54 -9.90
C SER A 258 -9.71 -4.79 -10.40
N ASP A 259 -8.65 -5.23 -9.74
CA ASP A 259 -7.87 -6.40 -10.15
C ASP A 259 -8.40 -7.69 -9.48
N PHE A 260 -9.33 -7.57 -8.53
CA PHE A 260 -9.96 -8.67 -7.77
C PHE A 260 -11.38 -8.99 -8.29
N HIS A 261 -11.55 -9.07 -9.60
CA HIS A 261 -12.85 -9.43 -10.18
C HIS A 261 -13.20 -10.89 -9.90
N GLY A 262 -13.83 -11.14 -8.74
CA GLY A 262 -14.38 -12.44 -8.38
C GLY A 262 -13.68 -13.17 -7.24
N HIS A 263 -12.78 -12.53 -6.48
CA HIS A 263 -12.23 -13.12 -5.26
C HIS A 263 -13.12 -12.85 -4.04
N PRO A 264 -13.12 -13.74 -3.04
CA PRO A 264 -13.83 -13.50 -1.82
C PRO A 264 -13.13 -12.41 -1.01
N PHE A 265 -13.88 -11.34 -0.74
CA PHE A 265 -13.46 -10.30 0.20
C PHE A 265 -13.75 -10.79 1.62
N LEU A 266 -12.73 -11.41 2.23
CA LEU A 266 -12.83 -11.97 3.58
C LEU A 266 -12.81 -10.90 4.66
N LEU A 267 -12.13 -9.77 4.41
CA LEU A 267 -12.13 -8.61 5.30
C LEU A 267 -12.80 -7.42 4.63
N THR A 268 -13.51 -6.62 5.41
CA THR A 268 -13.91 -5.28 4.99
C THR A 268 -12.72 -4.31 5.11
N THR A 269 -12.63 -3.39 4.16
CA THR A 269 -11.56 -2.37 4.10
C THR A 269 -12.02 -0.99 4.55
N GLU A 270 -13.24 -0.90 5.07
CA GLU A 270 -13.84 0.36 5.47
C GLU A 270 -13.37 0.73 6.89
N ASP A 271 -13.33 2.03 7.19
CA ASP A 271 -12.94 2.52 8.50
C ASP A 271 -14.18 2.79 9.37
N GLY A 272 -14.00 2.79 10.69
CA GLY A 272 -15.04 3.19 11.65
C GLY A 272 -15.94 2.07 12.17
N HIS A 273 -15.72 0.80 11.78
CA HIS A 273 -16.54 -0.33 12.24
C HIS A 273 -16.71 -0.43 13.76
N PRO A 274 -15.66 -0.26 14.60
CA PRO A 274 -15.83 -0.29 16.05
C PRO A 274 -16.90 0.69 16.57
N GLY A 275 -16.96 1.89 15.99
CA GLY A 275 -17.95 2.89 16.35
C GLY A 275 -19.36 2.48 15.94
N ILE A 276 -19.51 1.89 14.76
CA ILE A 276 -20.79 1.41 14.23
C ILE A 276 -21.32 0.26 15.08
N PHE A 277 -20.49 -0.76 15.38
CA PHE A 277 -20.93 -1.88 16.20
C PHE A 277 -21.37 -1.46 17.61
N ARG A 278 -20.65 -0.53 18.26
CA ARG A 278 -21.07 0.02 19.56
C ARG A 278 -22.39 0.79 19.49
N GLN A 279 -22.65 1.47 18.37
CA GLN A 279 -23.94 2.16 18.17
C GLN A 279 -25.07 1.14 17.97
N ILE A 280 -24.83 0.13 17.12
CA ILE A 280 -25.74 -1.00 16.88
C ILE A 280 -26.12 -1.65 18.21
N ASP A 281 -25.16 -1.99 19.08
CA ASP A 281 -25.47 -2.64 20.37
C ASP A 281 -26.40 -1.84 21.28
N ARG A 282 -26.38 -0.51 21.17
CA ARG A 282 -27.19 0.40 21.99
C ARG A 282 -28.58 0.63 21.41
N MET A 283 -28.81 0.24 20.15
CA MET A 283 -30.09 0.43 19.50
C MET A 283 -31.10 -0.60 19.99
N PRO A 284 -32.40 -0.22 20.10
CA PRO A 284 -33.46 -1.16 20.43
C PRO A 284 -33.43 -2.40 19.53
N GLN A 285 -33.84 -3.54 20.08
CA GLN A 285 -33.97 -4.79 19.34
C GLN A 285 -35.39 -5.32 19.53
N SER A 286 -35.98 -5.85 18.47
CA SER A 286 -37.24 -6.59 18.57
C SER A 286 -37.05 -7.84 19.44
N SER A 287 -37.97 -8.07 20.38
CA SER A 287 -38.00 -9.31 21.17
C SER A 287 -38.24 -10.53 20.30
N GLU A 288 -38.95 -10.37 19.18
CA GLU A 288 -39.22 -11.44 18.20
C GLU A 288 -38.08 -11.62 17.19
N GLY A 289 -37.11 -10.69 17.21
CA GLY A 289 -36.03 -10.59 16.25
C GLY A 289 -36.44 -9.93 14.94
N GLY A 290 -35.47 -9.28 14.28
CA GLY A 290 -35.67 -8.59 13.01
C GLY A 290 -35.19 -9.37 11.80
N LEU A 291 -35.58 -8.93 10.60
CA LEU A 291 -34.92 -9.39 9.36
C LEU A 291 -33.58 -8.65 9.19
N TYR A 292 -32.58 -9.38 8.72
CA TYR A 292 -31.27 -8.84 8.37
C TYR A 292 -31.03 -9.01 6.87
N LEU A 293 -30.58 -7.95 6.19
CA LEU A 293 -30.02 -8.03 4.85
C LEU A 293 -28.61 -7.49 4.89
N GLY A 294 -27.65 -8.20 4.32
CA GLY A 294 -26.36 -7.57 4.11
C GLY A 294 -25.50 -8.18 3.03
N PHE A 295 -24.52 -7.40 2.59
CA PHE A 295 -23.65 -7.72 1.47
C PHE A 295 -22.20 -7.95 1.94
N ALA A 296 -21.41 -8.70 1.17
CA ALA A 296 -20.04 -9.13 1.51
C ALA A 296 -19.95 -10.14 2.68
N PHE A 297 -18.74 -10.47 3.14
CA PHE A 297 -18.52 -11.58 4.08
C PHE A 297 -18.54 -11.13 5.56
N GLU A 298 -17.40 -10.67 6.07
CA GLU A 298 -17.08 -10.54 7.50
C GLU A 298 -18.06 -9.69 8.31
N PHE A 299 -18.35 -8.50 7.82
CA PHE A 299 -19.12 -7.50 8.56
C PHE A 299 -20.52 -8.03 8.94
N ASN A 300 -21.10 -8.87 8.10
CA ASN A 300 -22.40 -9.51 8.34
C ASN A 300 -22.35 -10.39 9.58
N TYR A 301 -21.38 -11.29 9.68
CA TYR A 301 -21.29 -12.19 10.82
C TYR A 301 -21.04 -11.46 12.13
N HIS A 302 -20.33 -10.32 12.09
CA HIS A 302 -20.15 -9.47 13.26
C HIS A 302 -21.48 -8.90 13.77
N ILE A 303 -22.41 -8.51 12.87
CA ILE A 303 -23.75 -8.06 13.27
C ILE A 303 -24.59 -9.24 13.76
N LEU A 304 -24.56 -10.36 13.04
CA LEU A 304 -25.35 -11.56 13.38
C LEU A 304 -24.99 -12.12 14.77
N ALA A 305 -23.75 -11.98 15.21
CA ALA A 305 -23.31 -12.41 16.54
C ALA A 305 -23.82 -11.53 17.69
N ARG A 306 -24.50 -10.40 17.41
CA ARG A 306 -24.79 -9.34 18.39
C ARG A 306 -26.25 -8.91 18.43
N ARG A 307 -27.01 -9.17 17.36
CA ARG A 307 -28.43 -8.83 17.29
C ARG A 307 -29.30 -10.07 17.34
N ASN A 308 -30.48 -9.92 17.91
CA ASN A 308 -31.53 -10.93 17.83
C ASN A 308 -32.10 -10.97 16.41
N ILE A 309 -31.65 -11.94 15.60
CA ILE A 309 -32.06 -12.06 14.21
C ILE A 309 -33.11 -13.18 14.05
N LYS A 310 -34.25 -12.80 13.44
CA LYS A 310 -35.30 -13.73 13.04
C LYS A 310 -34.87 -14.54 11.82
N LYS A 311 -34.35 -13.84 10.80
CA LYS A 311 -33.86 -14.40 9.53
C LYS A 311 -32.86 -13.42 8.90
N ALA A 312 -31.78 -13.94 8.32
CA ALA A 312 -30.71 -13.19 7.69
C ALA A 312 -30.55 -13.59 6.23
N TYR A 313 -30.42 -12.60 5.36
CA TYR A 313 -30.05 -12.75 3.96
C TYR A 313 -28.65 -12.17 3.78
N ILE A 314 -27.68 -13.04 3.50
CA ILE A 314 -26.31 -12.64 3.18
C ILE A 314 -26.12 -12.77 1.67
N CYS A 315 -25.84 -11.63 1.04
CA CYS A 315 -25.90 -11.45 -0.40
C CYS A 315 -24.52 -11.16 -0.99
N ASP A 316 -24.27 -11.69 -2.19
CA ASP A 316 -23.12 -11.28 -3.00
C ASP A 316 -23.42 -11.42 -4.49
N ILE A 317 -22.66 -10.71 -5.33
CA ILE A 317 -22.75 -10.85 -6.79
C ILE A 317 -21.76 -11.90 -7.33
N ALA A 318 -20.67 -12.15 -6.59
CA ALA A 318 -19.57 -13.02 -6.99
C ALA A 318 -19.94 -14.51 -6.82
N PRO A 319 -19.82 -15.34 -7.87
CA PRO A 319 -20.10 -16.78 -7.76
C PRO A 319 -19.19 -17.51 -6.76
N SER A 320 -17.91 -17.12 -6.67
CA SER A 320 -16.94 -17.68 -5.72
C SER A 320 -17.38 -17.53 -4.25
N MET A 321 -18.07 -16.45 -3.93
CA MET A 321 -18.64 -16.23 -2.59
C MET A 321 -19.71 -17.28 -2.27
N THR A 322 -20.49 -17.74 -3.25
CA THR A 322 -21.50 -18.79 -3.04
C THR A 322 -20.86 -20.10 -2.59
N ALA A 323 -19.75 -20.49 -3.22
CA ALA A 323 -19.00 -21.69 -2.84
C ALA A 323 -18.46 -21.56 -1.41
N LEU A 324 -17.84 -20.42 -1.10
CA LEU A 324 -17.33 -20.12 0.23
C LEU A 324 -18.45 -20.14 1.29
N TYR A 325 -19.60 -19.50 1.03
CA TYR A 325 -20.73 -19.49 1.94
C TYR A 325 -21.28 -20.90 2.23
N THR A 326 -21.35 -21.75 1.20
CA THR A 326 -21.81 -23.14 1.36
C THR A 326 -20.88 -23.93 2.26
N TRP A 327 -19.56 -23.75 2.08
CA TRP A 327 -18.57 -24.36 2.94
C TRP A 327 -18.68 -23.83 4.39
N VAL A 328 -18.76 -22.50 4.57
CA VAL A 328 -18.87 -21.87 5.90
C VAL A 328 -20.10 -22.37 6.64
N GLN A 329 -21.26 -22.42 5.98
CA GLN A 329 -22.49 -22.97 6.56
C GLN A 329 -22.29 -24.40 7.06
N THR A 330 -21.66 -25.25 6.25
CA THR A 330 -21.39 -26.65 6.58
C THR A 330 -20.43 -26.76 7.76
N ALA A 331 -19.31 -26.06 7.70
CA ALA A 331 -18.26 -26.09 8.72
C ALA A 331 -18.77 -25.54 10.06
N VAL A 332 -19.47 -24.39 10.07
CA VAL A 332 -20.04 -23.81 11.28
C VAL A 332 -21.07 -24.74 11.92
N THR A 333 -21.91 -25.41 11.11
CA THR A 333 -22.92 -26.34 11.62
C THR A 333 -22.29 -27.56 12.29
N ASN A 334 -21.23 -28.10 11.69
CA ASN A 334 -20.59 -29.35 12.11
C ASN A 334 -19.52 -29.19 13.19
N THR A 335 -19.02 -27.97 13.40
CA THR A 335 -17.93 -27.73 14.34
C THR A 335 -18.44 -27.13 15.65
N LEU A 336 -18.05 -27.72 16.78
CA LEU A 336 -18.52 -27.28 18.09
C LEU A 336 -17.76 -26.06 18.61
N SER A 337 -16.44 -26.02 18.41
CA SER A 337 -15.56 -24.99 18.95
C SER A 337 -15.14 -24.00 17.87
N ARG A 338 -15.02 -22.73 18.29
CA ARG A 338 -14.50 -21.65 17.45
C ARG A 338 -13.09 -21.93 16.95
N GLU A 339 -12.23 -22.50 17.79
CA GLU A 339 -10.84 -22.80 17.46
C GLU A 339 -10.71 -23.86 16.37
N THR A 340 -11.48 -24.95 16.47
CA THR A 340 -11.51 -25.98 15.42
C THR A 340 -12.04 -25.42 14.12
N PHE A 341 -13.07 -24.55 14.17
CA PHE A 341 -13.58 -23.89 12.97
C PHE A 341 -12.52 -22.98 12.34
N MET A 342 -11.81 -22.17 13.12
CA MET A 342 -10.75 -21.30 12.61
C MET A 342 -9.63 -22.09 11.94
N ALA A 343 -9.20 -23.20 12.55
CA ALA A 343 -8.19 -24.08 11.95
C ALA A 343 -8.64 -24.69 10.62
N GLN A 344 -9.87 -25.23 10.58
CA GLN A 344 -10.47 -25.76 9.34
C GLN A 344 -10.66 -24.69 8.27
N PHE A 345 -11.04 -23.47 8.67
CA PHE A 345 -11.25 -22.38 7.74
C PHE A 345 -9.95 -21.89 7.12
N GLN A 346 -8.89 -21.84 7.92
CA GLN A 346 -7.55 -21.55 7.41
C GLN A 346 -7.10 -22.63 6.42
N GLU A 347 -7.20 -23.91 6.79
CA GLU A 347 -6.85 -25.02 5.92
C GLU A 347 -7.63 -25.00 4.61
N GLU A 348 -8.95 -24.80 4.66
CA GLU A 348 -9.83 -24.73 3.50
C GLU A 348 -9.37 -23.67 2.49
N LEU A 349 -9.10 -22.44 2.97
CA LEU A 349 -8.68 -21.34 2.09
C LEU A 349 -7.32 -21.60 1.44
N PHE A 350 -6.42 -22.33 2.11
CA PHE A 350 -5.12 -22.71 1.56
C PHE A 350 -5.23 -23.87 0.56
N VAL A 351 -5.98 -24.93 0.90
CA VAL A 351 -6.13 -26.13 0.06
C VAL A 351 -6.91 -25.80 -1.21
N ASN A 352 -7.99 -25.01 -1.10
CA ASN A 352 -8.85 -24.65 -2.21
C ASN A 352 -8.57 -23.22 -2.72
N LYS A 353 -7.32 -22.77 -2.61
CA LYS A 353 -6.92 -21.42 -3.04
C LYS A 353 -7.26 -21.16 -4.51
N ASP A 354 -7.17 -22.15 -5.39
CA ASP A 354 -7.46 -21.98 -6.82
C ASP A 354 -8.96 -21.78 -7.10
N ILE A 355 -9.83 -22.27 -6.20
CA ILE A 355 -11.29 -22.10 -6.30
C ILE A 355 -11.68 -20.70 -5.85
N TYR A 356 -11.11 -20.26 -4.72
CA TYR A 356 -11.45 -18.98 -4.11
C TYR A 356 -10.68 -17.81 -4.74
N PHE A 357 -9.43 -18.04 -5.13
CA PHE A 357 -8.46 -17.04 -5.55
C PHE A 357 -7.82 -17.36 -6.92
N PRO A 358 -8.60 -17.65 -7.98
CA PRO A 358 -8.06 -18.16 -9.25
C PRO A 358 -7.09 -17.22 -9.98
N ASP A 359 -7.10 -15.92 -9.70
CA ASP A 359 -6.24 -14.93 -10.38
C ASP A 359 -5.03 -14.50 -9.53
N LEU A 360 -4.89 -15.03 -8.30
CA LEU A 360 -3.78 -14.75 -7.38
C LEU A 360 -2.52 -15.57 -7.68
N ASP A 361 -2.57 -16.48 -8.66
CA ASP A 361 -1.42 -17.25 -9.16
C ASP A 361 -0.27 -16.34 -9.67
N LEU A 362 -0.56 -15.05 -9.91
CA LEU A 362 0.41 -14.04 -10.32
C LEU A 362 1.16 -13.36 -9.17
N ALA A 363 0.68 -13.47 -7.93
CA ALA A 363 1.27 -12.81 -6.75
C ALA A 363 2.24 -13.71 -5.96
N GLY A 364 2.25 -15.02 -6.26
CA GLY A 364 3.09 -16.00 -5.57
C GLY A 364 2.56 -16.40 -4.19
N ASP A 365 2.85 -17.65 -3.78
CA ASP A 365 2.32 -18.27 -2.55
C ASP A 365 2.60 -17.49 -1.26
N ASN A 366 3.69 -16.71 -1.23
CA ASN A 366 4.07 -15.91 -0.07
C ASN A 366 3.06 -14.79 0.22
N GLU A 367 2.44 -14.21 -0.80
CA GLU A 367 1.56 -13.06 -0.64
C GLU A 367 0.15 -13.48 -0.18
N LEU A 368 -0.40 -14.55 -0.75
CA LEU A 368 -1.65 -15.14 -0.26
C LEU A 368 -1.49 -15.59 1.20
N SER A 369 -0.35 -16.22 1.53
CA SER A 369 -0.06 -16.64 2.90
C SER A 369 -0.02 -15.46 3.88
N ALA A 370 0.58 -14.33 3.48
CA ALA A 370 0.60 -13.12 4.30
C ALA A 370 -0.80 -12.54 4.48
N TYR A 371 -1.59 -12.43 3.40
CA TYR A 371 -2.97 -11.97 3.47
C TYR A 371 -3.84 -12.83 4.38
N LEU A 372 -3.80 -14.16 4.23
CA LEU A 372 -4.58 -15.07 5.07
C LEU A 372 -4.15 -14.99 6.53
N LYS A 373 -2.84 -14.87 6.80
CA LYS A 373 -2.35 -14.65 8.18
C LYS A 373 -2.94 -13.39 8.80
N ASP A 374 -3.04 -12.30 8.04
CA ASP A 374 -3.65 -11.05 8.50
C ASP A 374 -5.16 -11.20 8.73
N VAL A 375 -5.87 -11.92 7.85
CA VAL A 375 -7.29 -12.27 8.01
C VAL A 375 -7.53 -13.00 9.33
N PHE A 376 -6.77 -14.07 9.60
CA PHE A 376 -6.97 -14.85 10.81
C PHE A 376 -6.52 -14.13 12.08
N ASN A 377 -5.46 -13.31 12.00
CA ASN A 377 -5.08 -12.43 13.10
C ASN A 377 -6.17 -11.38 13.39
N HIS A 378 -6.80 -10.83 12.34
CA HIS A 378 -7.94 -9.93 12.50
C HIS A 378 -9.10 -10.62 13.22
N TYR A 379 -9.54 -11.78 12.74
CA TYR A 379 -10.63 -12.53 13.37
C TYR A 379 -10.36 -12.88 14.83
N ALA A 380 -9.11 -13.19 15.18
CA ALA A 380 -8.70 -13.52 16.55
C ALA A 380 -8.64 -12.29 17.47
N THR A 381 -8.23 -11.12 16.97
CA THR A 381 -7.94 -9.94 17.79
C THR A 381 -9.02 -8.86 17.74
N PHE A 382 -9.94 -8.94 16.78
CA PHE A 382 -10.98 -7.94 16.59
C PHE A 382 -12.12 -8.11 17.62
N GLU A 383 -12.30 -7.13 18.52
CA GLU A 383 -13.26 -7.13 19.65
C GLU A 383 -14.74 -7.29 19.26
N PHE A 384 -15.08 -7.05 17.99
CA PHE A 384 -16.42 -7.27 17.45
C PHE A 384 -16.50 -8.50 16.54
N SER A 385 -15.39 -9.23 16.39
CA SER A 385 -15.35 -10.43 15.57
C SER A 385 -16.32 -11.47 16.10
N TRP A 386 -17.05 -12.10 15.18
CA TRP A 386 -17.89 -13.26 15.51
C TRP A 386 -17.05 -14.47 15.94
N LEU A 387 -15.74 -14.45 15.65
CA LEU A 387 -14.73 -15.42 16.04
C LEU A 387 -13.83 -14.93 17.17
N LYS A 388 -14.23 -13.90 17.93
CA LYS A 388 -13.45 -13.45 19.10
C LYS A 388 -13.59 -14.38 20.30
N ASP A 389 -14.78 -14.96 20.50
CA ASP A 389 -15.13 -15.78 21.65
C ASP A 389 -16.19 -16.84 21.29
N ASP A 390 -16.31 -17.86 22.14
CA ASP A 390 -17.22 -18.98 21.92
C ASP A 390 -18.69 -18.60 22.01
N ALA A 391 -19.04 -17.49 22.65
CA ALA A 391 -20.43 -17.03 22.73
C ALA A 391 -20.89 -16.44 21.39
N SER A 392 -20.06 -15.59 20.80
CA SER A 392 -20.29 -14.97 19.49
C SER A 392 -20.34 -16.03 18.38
N TYR A 393 -19.41 -16.99 18.42
CA TYR A 393 -19.40 -18.11 17.49
C TYR A 393 -20.65 -18.98 17.62
N ARG A 394 -21.03 -19.36 18.86
CA ARG A 394 -22.26 -20.15 19.11
C ARG A 394 -23.51 -19.43 18.63
N CYS A 395 -23.60 -18.11 18.80
CA CYS A 395 -24.73 -17.32 18.31
C CYS A 395 -24.92 -17.47 16.80
N VAL A 396 -23.87 -17.26 16.00
CA VAL A 396 -23.91 -17.43 14.54
C VAL A 396 -24.20 -18.89 14.17
N ARG A 397 -23.60 -19.84 14.88
CA ARG A 397 -23.83 -21.26 14.67
C ARG A 397 -25.28 -21.67 14.90
N ASP A 398 -25.92 -21.16 15.94
CA ASP A 398 -27.32 -21.44 16.22
C ASP A 398 -28.23 -20.84 15.13
N LEU A 399 -27.87 -19.68 14.56
CA LEU A 399 -28.60 -19.15 13.40
C LEU A 399 -28.51 -20.09 12.19
N TYR A 400 -27.33 -20.66 11.89
CA TYR A 400 -27.20 -21.66 10.83
C TYR A 400 -27.97 -22.94 11.10
N ARG A 401 -27.85 -23.51 12.31
CA ARG A 401 -28.54 -24.76 12.69
C ARG A 401 -30.05 -24.64 12.64
N ASN A 402 -30.57 -23.45 12.92
CA ASN A 402 -32.00 -23.16 12.86
C ASN A 402 -32.46 -22.71 11.47
N GLY A 403 -31.61 -22.78 10.44
CA GLY A 403 -31.97 -22.39 9.07
C GLY A 403 -32.29 -20.90 8.93
N LYS A 404 -31.78 -20.04 9.81
CA LYS A 404 -32.08 -18.61 9.82
C LYS A 404 -31.18 -17.80 8.90
N ILE A 405 -30.05 -18.33 8.45
CA ILE A 405 -29.15 -17.67 7.50
C ILE A 405 -29.39 -18.24 6.10
N VAL A 406 -29.69 -17.36 5.15
CA VAL A 406 -29.86 -17.67 3.73
C VAL A 406 -28.77 -16.94 2.94
N HIS A 407 -27.96 -17.71 2.22
CA HIS A 407 -27.01 -17.15 1.27
C HIS A 407 -27.66 -17.04 -0.11
N MET A 408 -27.54 -15.89 -0.74
CA MET A 408 -28.09 -15.71 -2.09
C MET A 408 -27.20 -14.86 -2.97
N ARG A 409 -27.23 -15.19 -4.26
CA ARG A 409 -26.67 -14.31 -5.28
C ARG A 409 -27.67 -13.19 -5.54
N LEU A 410 -27.28 -11.94 -5.28
CA LEU A 410 -28.17 -10.79 -5.43
C LEU A 410 -27.38 -9.56 -5.88
N ASN A 411 -27.77 -8.98 -7.01
CA ASN A 411 -27.33 -7.67 -7.47
C ASN A 411 -28.34 -6.62 -7.04
N LEU A 412 -27.96 -5.81 -6.04
CA LEU A 412 -28.81 -4.76 -5.46
C LEU A 412 -29.36 -3.78 -6.51
N ALA A 413 -28.65 -3.56 -7.62
CA ALA A 413 -29.04 -2.60 -8.64
C ALA A 413 -29.87 -3.21 -9.78
N GLN A 414 -29.94 -4.54 -9.92
CA GLN A 414 -30.50 -5.20 -11.11
C GLN A 414 -31.57 -6.27 -10.81
N ASP A 415 -31.55 -6.88 -9.61
CA ASP A 415 -32.43 -8.01 -9.30
C ASP A 415 -33.78 -7.57 -8.69
N THR A 416 -34.53 -6.75 -9.43
CA THR A 416 -35.77 -6.11 -8.95
C THR A 416 -36.78 -7.10 -8.36
N ASP A 417 -37.07 -8.21 -9.04
CA ASP A 417 -38.09 -9.17 -8.58
C ASP A 417 -37.68 -9.85 -7.27
N ARG A 418 -36.38 -10.12 -7.09
CA ARG A 418 -35.86 -10.70 -5.84
C ARG A 418 -35.95 -9.72 -4.69
N ILE A 419 -35.63 -8.46 -4.95
CA ILE A 419 -35.72 -7.40 -3.93
C ILE A 419 -37.17 -7.13 -3.54
N ARG A 420 -38.09 -7.08 -4.50
CA ARG A 420 -39.53 -6.99 -4.21
C ARG A 420 -40.00 -8.17 -3.35
N THR A 421 -39.53 -9.38 -3.64
CA THR A 421 -39.84 -10.56 -2.80
C THR A 421 -39.31 -10.39 -1.38
N LEU A 422 -38.07 -9.92 -1.22
CA LEU A 422 -37.49 -9.64 0.10
C LEU A 422 -38.26 -8.57 0.88
N ALA A 423 -38.69 -7.50 0.21
CA ALA A 423 -39.49 -6.43 0.82
C ALA A 423 -40.84 -6.93 1.34
N THR A 424 -41.40 -8.00 0.78
CA THR A 424 -42.65 -8.60 1.26
C THR A 424 -42.49 -9.55 2.46
N GLU A 425 -41.27 -9.94 2.82
CA GLU A 425 -41.03 -10.87 3.95
C GLU A 425 -41.25 -10.21 5.33
N GLY A 426 -41.16 -8.87 5.39
CA GLY A 426 -41.40 -8.09 6.60
C GLY A 426 -40.40 -6.95 6.75
N THR A 427 -40.34 -6.38 7.95
CA THR A 427 -39.48 -5.24 8.25
C THR A 427 -38.04 -5.67 8.55
N PHE A 428 -37.09 -5.06 7.84
CA PHE A 428 -35.66 -5.21 8.13
C PHE A 428 -35.26 -4.38 9.35
N ASP A 429 -34.64 -5.03 10.33
CA ASP A 429 -34.01 -4.36 11.48
C ASP A 429 -32.68 -3.74 11.05
N VAL A 430 -31.90 -4.47 10.24
CA VAL A 430 -30.62 -3.98 9.72
C VAL A 430 -30.46 -4.31 8.24
N VAL A 431 -30.00 -3.31 7.49
CA VAL A 431 -29.57 -3.43 6.09
C VAL A 431 -28.11 -2.97 6.00
N TYR A 432 -27.18 -3.84 5.62
CA TYR A 432 -25.77 -3.50 5.43
C TYR A 432 -25.36 -3.59 3.96
N ILE A 433 -24.98 -2.48 3.34
CA ILE A 433 -24.69 -2.41 1.89
C ILE A 433 -23.24 -2.06 1.56
N SER A 434 -22.36 -1.97 2.55
CA SER A 434 -20.96 -1.58 2.35
C SER A 434 -20.86 -0.28 1.52
N ASN A 435 -19.90 -0.17 0.60
CA ASN A 435 -19.77 0.94 -0.34
C ASN A 435 -20.38 0.66 -1.73
N ILE A 436 -21.37 -0.23 -1.83
CA ILE A 436 -22.04 -0.59 -3.11
C ILE A 436 -22.59 0.65 -3.82
N THR A 437 -23.14 1.60 -3.06
CA THR A 437 -23.72 2.84 -3.59
C THR A 437 -22.71 3.66 -4.40
N GLU A 438 -21.46 3.72 -3.94
CA GLU A 438 -20.37 4.35 -4.67
C GLU A 438 -20.11 3.62 -5.99
N TRP A 439 -19.99 2.28 -5.94
CA TRP A 439 -19.65 1.47 -7.10
C TRP A 439 -20.71 1.53 -8.20
N VAL A 440 -21.99 1.42 -7.84
CA VAL A 440 -23.10 1.48 -8.80
C VAL A 440 -23.13 2.87 -9.43
N ARG A 441 -23.05 3.93 -8.64
CA ARG A 441 -23.05 5.30 -9.18
C ARG A 441 -21.92 5.55 -10.18
N PHE A 442 -20.72 5.05 -9.92
CA PHE A 442 -19.56 5.29 -10.78
C PHE A 442 -19.57 4.43 -12.05
N LYS A 443 -19.96 3.16 -11.94
CA LYS A 443 -19.89 2.19 -13.04
C LYS A 443 -21.15 2.18 -13.90
N ASP A 444 -22.29 2.45 -13.30
CA ASP A 444 -23.60 2.15 -13.88
C ASP A 444 -24.65 3.18 -13.42
N HIS A 445 -24.50 4.41 -13.92
CA HIS A 445 -25.35 5.54 -13.54
C HIS A 445 -26.83 5.26 -13.83
N ASP A 446 -27.13 4.47 -14.86
CA ASP A 446 -28.51 4.15 -15.25
C ASP A 446 -29.19 3.24 -14.22
N HIS A 447 -28.44 2.33 -13.58
CA HIS A 447 -28.97 1.44 -12.54
C HIS A 447 -28.89 2.03 -11.13
N TYR A 448 -28.30 3.21 -10.95
CA TYR A 448 -28.24 3.88 -9.65
C TYR A 448 -29.63 4.26 -9.13
N GLY A 449 -30.51 4.77 -9.99
CA GLY A 449 -31.90 5.07 -9.61
C GLY A 449 -32.65 3.83 -9.13
N GLN A 450 -32.50 2.72 -9.85
CA GLN A 450 -33.11 1.43 -9.49
C GLN A 450 -32.59 0.92 -8.14
N MET A 451 -31.28 1.03 -7.88
CA MET A 451 -30.71 0.67 -6.58
C MET A 451 -31.31 1.51 -5.43
N VAL A 452 -31.54 2.81 -5.65
CA VAL A 452 -32.19 3.67 -4.64
C VAL A 452 -33.63 3.22 -4.41
N GLU A 453 -34.43 3.03 -5.47
CA GLU A 453 -35.82 2.52 -5.36
C GLU A 453 -35.88 1.17 -4.63
N HIS A 454 -34.93 0.29 -4.91
CA HIS A 454 -34.78 -0.99 -4.22
C HIS A 454 -34.51 -0.81 -2.72
N LEU A 455 -33.62 0.11 -2.34
CA LEU A 455 -33.34 0.40 -0.93
C LEU A 455 -34.54 1.05 -0.23
N GLU A 456 -35.28 1.94 -0.91
CA GLU A 456 -36.50 2.53 -0.38
C GLU A 456 -37.57 1.47 -0.08
N SER A 457 -37.63 0.39 -0.88
CA SER A 457 -38.54 -0.72 -0.63
C SER A 457 -38.14 -1.61 0.56
N LEU A 458 -36.87 -1.58 0.97
CA LEU A 458 -36.32 -2.43 2.03
C LEU A 458 -36.19 -1.72 3.38
N VAL A 459 -36.04 -0.39 3.36
CA VAL A 459 -35.78 0.43 4.54
C VAL A 459 -37.07 1.07 5.04
N SER A 460 -37.34 0.90 6.33
CA SER A 460 -38.45 1.54 7.06
C SER A 460 -37.93 2.54 8.10
N GLU A 461 -38.82 3.31 8.73
CA GLU A 461 -38.49 4.30 9.77
C GLU A 461 -37.60 3.76 10.91
N ASN A 462 -37.68 2.47 11.21
CA ASN A 462 -36.92 1.83 12.29
C ASN A 462 -35.72 0.99 11.79
N THR A 463 -35.50 0.95 10.48
CA THR A 463 -34.42 0.16 9.88
C THR A 463 -33.08 0.85 10.10
N ILE A 464 -32.09 0.10 10.57
CA ILE A 464 -30.70 0.53 10.68
C ILE A 464 -30.01 0.25 9.35
N LEU A 465 -29.76 1.31 8.58
CA LEU A 465 -28.96 1.22 7.36
C LEU A 465 -27.49 1.48 7.69
N VAL A 466 -26.64 0.51 7.37
CA VAL A 466 -25.19 0.63 7.46
C VAL A 466 -24.61 0.63 6.05
N ASP A 467 -23.95 1.72 5.70
CA ASP A 467 -23.26 1.88 4.42
C ASP A 467 -21.86 2.46 4.66
N SER A 468 -21.07 2.59 3.61
CA SER A 468 -19.75 3.21 3.70
C SER A 468 -19.52 4.12 2.50
N LYS A 469 -18.95 5.30 2.78
CA LYS A 469 -18.70 6.33 1.75
C LYS A 469 -17.31 6.92 1.94
N ARG A 470 -16.59 7.14 0.83
CA ARG A 470 -15.33 7.90 0.82
C ARG A 470 -15.62 9.39 0.89
N ALA A 471 -14.77 10.13 1.60
CA ALA A 471 -14.87 11.60 1.66
C ALA A 471 -14.73 12.23 0.27
N LYS A 472 -13.92 11.63 -0.61
CA LYS A 472 -13.79 12.00 -2.02
C LYS A 472 -13.83 10.74 -2.89
N PRO A 473 -14.51 10.74 -4.06
CA PRO A 473 -14.50 9.61 -4.98
C PRO A 473 -13.09 9.09 -5.25
N PHE A 474 -12.90 7.78 -5.10
CA PHE A 474 -11.62 7.08 -5.34
C PHE A 474 -10.43 7.46 -4.44
N ILE A 475 -10.60 8.38 -3.49
CA ILE A 475 -9.53 8.83 -2.59
C ILE A 475 -9.83 8.38 -1.16
N GLY A 476 -8.84 7.75 -0.54
CA GLY A 476 -8.94 7.26 0.83
C GLY A 476 -9.85 6.04 1.00
N ARG A 477 -10.11 5.72 2.27
CA ARG A 477 -10.97 4.60 2.64
C ARG A 477 -12.42 5.06 2.75
N ALA A 478 -13.32 4.13 2.45
CA ALA A 478 -14.72 4.35 2.74
C ALA A 478 -14.88 4.33 4.26
N VAL A 479 -15.56 5.33 4.81
CA VAL A 479 -15.87 5.39 6.24
C VAL A 479 -17.29 4.89 6.41
N SER A 480 -17.48 3.91 7.29
CA SER A 480 -18.80 3.37 7.58
C SER A 480 -19.66 4.43 8.28
N ARG A 481 -20.92 4.47 7.87
CA ARG A 481 -21.96 5.34 8.40
C ARG A 481 -23.12 4.48 8.84
N LEU A 482 -23.87 5.00 9.80
CA LEU A 482 -25.11 4.41 10.27
C LEU A 482 -26.20 5.45 10.13
N THR A 483 -27.30 5.06 9.51
CA THR A 483 -28.50 5.88 9.34
C THR A 483 -29.71 5.09 9.84
N VAL A 484 -30.69 5.76 10.44
CA VAL A 484 -31.94 5.12 10.88
C VAL A 484 -33.10 5.77 10.13
N GLY A 485 -33.97 4.93 9.58
CA GLY A 485 -35.20 5.40 8.95
C GLY A 485 -35.02 5.80 7.50
N ASN A 486 -34.54 7.03 7.27
CA ASN A 486 -34.43 7.56 5.91
C ASN A 486 -33.13 7.11 5.24
N LEU A 487 -33.16 6.96 3.91
CA LEU A 487 -31.93 6.79 3.14
C LEU A 487 -31.06 8.05 3.29
N PRO A 488 -29.75 7.89 3.57
CA PRO A 488 -28.85 9.01 3.60
C PRO A 488 -28.69 9.60 2.20
N ASP A 489 -28.24 10.84 2.15
CA ASP A 489 -27.87 11.44 0.88
C ASP A 489 -26.64 10.70 0.29
N PHE A 490 -26.94 9.89 -0.73
CA PHE A 490 -25.94 9.20 -1.53
C PHE A 490 -25.38 10.10 -2.64
N THR A 491 -25.81 11.37 -2.74
CA THR A 491 -25.20 12.34 -3.63
C THR A 491 -23.75 12.61 -3.27
N PHE A 492 -22.92 12.62 -4.30
CA PHE A 492 -21.59 13.19 -4.22
C PHE A 492 -21.71 14.62 -4.70
N ASP A 493 -20.93 15.52 -4.10
CA ASP A 493 -20.68 16.83 -4.69
C ASP A 493 -20.28 16.61 -6.16
N ARG A 494 -20.95 17.35 -7.06
CA ARG A 494 -21.09 17.10 -8.51
C ARG A 494 -19.92 16.32 -9.15
N LEU A 495 -20.23 15.13 -9.65
CA LEU A 495 -19.26 14.28 -10.38
C LEU A 495 -18.77 14.91 -11.68
N ASP A 496 -19.58 15.79 -12.25
CA ASP A 496 -19.34 16.54 -13.49
C ASP A 496 -18.14 17.48 -13.36
N GLU A 497 -17.75 17.82 -12.13
CA GLU A 497 -16.59 18.66 -11.81
C GLU A 497 -15.32 17.83 -11.53
N ILE A 498 -15.36 16.51 -11.73
CA ILE A 498 -14.23 15.62 -11.48
C ILE A 498 -13.69 15.06 -12.82
N PRO A 499 -12.67 15.70 -13.43
CA PRO A 499 -11.95 15.21 -14.62
C PRO A 499 -11.45 13.75 -14.54
N LEU A 500 -11.39 13.18 -13.33
CA LEU A 500 -10.96 11.81 -13.04
C LEU A 500 -11.93 10.74 -13.56
N LEU A 501 -13.24 10.99 -13.61
CA LEU A 501 -14.23 9.95 -13.96
C LEU A 501 -14.05 9.48 -15.41
N ASP A 502 -13.82 10.41 -16.34
CA ASP A 502 -13.56 10.10 -17.74
C ASP A 502 -12.20 9.43 -17.99
N LYS A 503 -11.18 9.75 -17.18
CA LYS A 503 -9.88 9.07 -17.23
C LYS A 503 -10.00 7.65 -16.67
N TYR A 504 -10.72 7.47 -15.56
CA TYR A 504 -10.98 6.15 -14.97
C TYR A 504 -11.77 5.25 -15.93
N ARG A 505 -12.86 5.76 -16.54
CA ARG A 505 -13.63 5.04 -17.57
C ARG A 505 -12.75 4.61 -18.75
N ARG A 506 -11.88 5.50 -19.25
CA ARG A 506 -10.92 5.18 -20.32
C ARG A 506 -9.87 4.15 -19.91
N SER A 507 -9.38 4.22 -18.66
CA SER A 507 -8.42 3.25 -18.11
C SER A 507 -9.04 1.85 -18.01
N GLN A 508 -10.25 1.76 -17.45
CA GLN A 508 -11.00 0.50 -17.34
C GLN A 508 -11.30 -0.10 -18.72
N ALA A 509 -11.75 0.70 -19.70
CA ALA A 509 -11.96 0.25 -21.07
C ALA A 509 -10.67 -0.31 -21.72
N ARG A 510 -9.52 0.35 -21.51
CA ARG A 510 -8.22 -0.12 -22.02
C ARG A 510 -7.76 -1.42 -21.34
N ARG A 511 -8.02 -1.60 -20.04
CA ARG A 511 -7.69 -2.83 -19.30
C ARG A 511 -8.56 -4.01 -19.74
N ALA A 512 -9.87 -3.80 -19.86
CA ALA A 512 -10.80 -4.80 -20.38
C ALA A 512 -10.42 -5.26 -21.80
N GLY A 513 -10.00 -4.33 -22.66
CA GLY A 513 -9.48 -4.65 -23.99
C GLY A 513 -8.21 -5.50 -23.97
N ARG A 514 -7.26 -5.20 -23.06
CA ARG A 514 -6.03 -6.00 -22.89
C ARG A 514 -6.30 -7.40 -22.34
N TYR A 515 -7.21 -7.53 -21.39
CA TYR A 515 -7.59 -8.83 -20.81
C TYR A 515 -8.22 -9.74 -21.87
N ARG A 516 -9.19 -9.22 -22.65
CA ARG A 516 -9.78 -9.95 -23.79
C ARG A 516 -8.74 -10.36 -24.83
N GLY A 517 -7.78 -9.47 -25.13
CA GLY A 517 -6.69 -9.77 -26.08
C GLY A 517 -5.67 -10.79 -25.57
N ARG A 518 -5.55 -11.00 -24.25
CA ARG A 518 -4.65 -11.99 -23.64
C ARG A 518 -5.31 -13.36 -23.53
N VAL A 519 -6.55 -13.41 -23.03
CA VAL A 519 -7.37 -14.62 -22.98
C VAL A 519 -7.63 -15.15 -24.39
N GLY A 520 -7.92 -14.27 -25.36
CA GLY A 520 -8.07 -14.66 -26.76
C GLY A 520 -6.80 -15.28 -27.36
N ARG A 521 -5.62 -14.81 -26.95
CA ARG A 521 -4.32 -15.38 -27.38
C ARG A 521 -4.02 -16.72 -26.72
N GLN A 522 -4.30 -16.88 -25.43
CA GLN A 522 -4.17 -18.17 -24.73
C GLN A 522 -5.12 -19.22 -25.32
N LEU A 523 -6.38 -18.86 -25.59
CA LEU A 523 -7.34 -19.77 -26.23
C LEU A 523 -6.96 -20.12 -27.67
N HIS A 524 -6.28 -19.23 -28.39
CA HIS A 524 -5.75 -19.53 -29.73
C HIS A 524 -4.54 -20.47 -29.67
N LEU A 525 -3.65 -20.30 -28.69
CA LEU A 525 -2.51 -21.19 -28.45
C LEU A 525 -2.90 -22.57 -27.93
N LEU A 526 -4.08 -22.72 -27.32
CA LEU A 526 -4.63 -24.01 -26.89
C LEU A 526 -5.42 -24.74 -27.99
N ARG A 527 -5.74 -24.06 -29.09
CA ARG A 527 -6.47 -24.62 -30.24
C ARG A 527 -5.57 -25.04 -31.40
N ASN A 528 -4.32 -24.59 -31.40
CA ASN A 528 -3.27 -25.00 -32.32
C ASN A 528 -2.27 -25.87 -31.56
#